data_AF-A0A9E0H6F7-F1
#
_entry.id   AF-A0A9E0H6F7-F1
#
_cell.length_a   1.000
_cell.length_b   1.000
_cell.length_c   1.000
_cell.angle_alpha   90.00
_cell.angle_beta   90.00
_cell.angle_gamma   90.00
#
_symmetry.space_group_name_H-M   'P 1'
#
loop_
_entity.id
_entity.type
_entity.pdbx_description
1 polymer ?
#
loop_
_entity_poly.entity_id
_entity_poly.type
_entity_poly.pdbx_seq_one_letter_code
_entity_poly.pdbx_strand_id
1 'polypeptide(L)'
;MGAGSPQEAEFTLRTDVPAGEWLLVADGIITQPVDVTFELLVRRAGGGEVMIGTALQHFDPRPVGFDAQAYEMRFTAPAIVDAAGDQLIFRYGGANTTAPMAYIPNGDGRLANGRIPFIDLPE
;
A
#
# COMPACT_ATOMS: atom_id res chain seq x y z
N MET A 1 -9.45 -20.92 4.64
CA MET A 1 -9.31 -19.57 4.06
C MET A 1 -7.85 -19.19 4.19
N GLY A 2 -7.11 -19.14 3.07
CA GLY A 2 -5.67 -18.89 3.09
C GLY A 2 -5.42 -17.42 2.78
N ALA A 3 -4.91 -16.67 3.75
CA ALA A 3 -4.34 -15.36 3.48
C ALA A 3 -3.08 -15.55 2.64
N GLY A 4 -2.93 -14.78 1.55
CA GLY A 4 -1.64 -14.69 0.86
C GLY A 4 -0.59 -14.09 1.80
N SER A 5 0.67 -14.47 1.65
CA SER A 5 1.75 -13.77 2.36
C SER A 5 1.73 -12.28 1.99
N PRO A 6 1.86 -11.37 2.98
CA PRO A 6 1.88 -9.94 2.68
C PRO A 6 3.02 -9.63 1.72
N GLN A 7 2.75 -8.70 0.81
CA GLN A 7 3.71 -8.22 -0.18
C GLN A 7 4.27 -6.88 0.29
N GLU A 8 5.55 -6.63 0.02
CA GLU A 8 6.25 -5.41 0.42
C GLU A 8 6.88 -4.72 -0.78
N ALA A 9 6.78 -3.40 -0.81
CA ALA A 9 7.57 -2.52 -1.67
C ALA A 9 8.43 -1.63 -0.78
N GLU A 10 9.75 -1.74 -0.95
CA GLU A 10 10.74 -1.06 -0.11
C GLU A 10 11.38 0.11 -0.85
N PHE A 11 11.53 1.24 -0.16
CA PHE A 11 12.22 2.42 -0.67
C PHE A 11 13.22 2.93 0.38
N THR A 12 14.48 3.06 -0.01
CA THR A 12 15.51 3.64 0.88
C THR A 12 15.25 5.12 1.07
N LEU A 13 15.05 5.55 2.32
CA LEU A 13 14.95 6.96 2.67
C LEU A 13 16.30 7.63 2.42
N ARG A 14 16.28 8.76 1.70
CA ARG A 14 17.48 9.52 1.31
C ARG A 14 17.62 10.86 2.02
N THR A 15 16.57 11.26 2.75
CA THR A 15 16.45 12.54 3.44
C THR A 15 15.32 12.42 4.46
N ASP A 16 15.36 13.28 5.46
CA ASP A 16 14.27 13.53 6.40
C ASP A 16 12.93 13.73 5.67
N VAL A 17 11.86 13.22 6.27
CA VAL A 17 10.48 13.47 5.83
C VAL A 17 9.77 14.30 6.89
N PRO A 18 9.19 15.47 6.57
CA PRO A 18 8.51 16.29 7.56
C PRO A 18 7.23 15.61 8.09
N ALA A 19 6.73 16.12 9.22
CA ALA A 19 5.41 15.74 9.70
C ALA A 19 4.35 16.33 8.76
N GLY A 20 3.29 15.56 8.46
CA GLY A 20 2.26 16.06 7.56
C GLY A 20 1.29 14.98 7.10
N GLU A 21 0.48 15.34 6.11
CA GLU A 21 -0.43 14.41 5.45
C GLU A 21 0.30 13.66 4.35
N TRP A 22 0.12 12.36 4.34
CA TRP A 22 0.61 11.44 3.32
C TRP A 22 -0.58 10.97 2.50
N LEU A 23 -0.39 10.78 1.20
CA LEU A 23 -1.39 10.18 0.32
C LEU A 23 -0.86 8.83 -0.19
N LEU A 24 -1.58 7.76 0.12
CA LEU A 24 -1.42 6.46 -0.52
C LEU A 24 -2.43 6.35 -1.66
N VAL A 25 -1.93 6.06 -2.85
CA VAL A 25 -2.74 5.58 -3.99
C VAL A 25 -2.48 4.08 -4.14
N ALA A 26 -3.53 3.28 -4.10
CA ALA A 26 -3.44 1.82 -4.21
C ALA A 26 -4.61 1.27 -5.06
N ASP A 27 -4.75 1.82 -6.27
CA ASP A 27 -5.71 1.31 -7.24
C ASP A 27 -5.40 -0.15 -7.56
N GLY A 28 -6.44 -0.99 -7.67
CA GLY A 28 -6.25 -2.44 -7.84
C GLY A 28 -7.36 -3.14 -8.61
N ILE A 29 -7.01 -4.20 -9.31
CA ILE A 29 -7.96 -5.10 -9.99
C ILE A 29 -8.44 -6.13 -8.98
N ILE A 30 -9.76 -6.23 -8.82
CA ILE A 30 -10.40 -7.10 -7.83
C ILE A 30 -11.05 -8.27 -8.56
N THR A 31 -10.55 -9.47 -8.31
CA THR A 31 -11.02 -10.69 -8.99
C THR A 31 -12.04 -11.46 -8.16
N GLN A 32 -12.04 -11.28 -6.83
CA GLN A 32 -13.01 -11.82 -5.87
C GLN A 32 -13.13 -10.90 -4.65
N PRO A 33 -14.20 -11.02 -3.84
CA PRO A 33 -14.30 -10.29 -2.59
C PRO A 33 -13.08 -10.54 -1.71
N VAL A 34 -12.54 -9.47 -1.13
CA VAL A 34 -11.30 -9.52 -0.34
C VAL A 34 -11.22 -8.34 0.62
N ASP A 35 -10.70 -8.61 1.82
CA ASP A 35 -10.29 -7.56 2.76
C ASP A 35 -8.80 -7.32 2.59
N VAL A 36 -8.40 -6.12 2.19
CA VAL A 36 -6.99 -5.75 1.99
C VAL A 36 -6.55 -4.84 3.13
N THR A 37 -5.54 -5.28 3.87
CA THR A 37 -4.82 -4.43 4.81
C THR A 37 -3.68 -3.75 4.06
N PHE A 38 -3.64 -2.43 4.10
CA PHE A 38 -2.53 -1.60 3.66
C PHE A 38 -1.80 -1.07 4.87
N GLU A 39 -0.48 -1.15 4.86
CA GLU A 39 0.40 -0.68 5.92
C GLU A 39 1.51 0.17 5.31
N LEU A 40 1.78 1.31 5.93
CA LEU A 40 2.98 2.08 5.70
C LEU A 40 3.80 2.05 6.98
N LEU A 41 5.06 1.64 6.87
CA LEU A 41 5.97 1.54 8.01
C LEU A 41 7.38 1.99 7.63
N VAL A 42 8.15 2.38 8.63
CA VAL A 42 9.59 2.62 8.50
C VAL A 42 10.32 1.47 9.15
N ARG A 43 11.13 0.76 8.37
CA ARG A 43 12.09 -0.23 8.87
C ARG A 43 13.41 0.48 9.15
N ARG A 44 13.86 0.41 10.40
CA ARG A 44 15.10 1.06 10.84
C ARG A 44 16.30 0.16 10.52
N ALA A 45 17.42 0.77 10.14
CA ALA A 45 18.66 0.05 9.83
C ALA A 45 19.17 -0.79 11.04
N GLY A 46 18.98 -0.27 12.26
CA GLY A 46 19.33 -0.96 13.52
C GLY A 46 18.36 -2.07 13.92
N GLY A 47 17.34 -2.35 13.11
CA GLY A 47 16.25 -3.26 13.41
C GLY A 47 15.03 -2.56 14.01
N GLY A 48 13.86 -3.16 13.79
CA GLY A 48 12.57 -2.64 14.22
C GLY A 48 11.78 -2.00 13.09
N GLU A 49 10.46 -2.09 13.21
CA GLU A 49 9.50 -1.48 12.29
C GLU A 49 8.62 -0.51 13.08
N VAL A 50 8.46 0.70 12.55
CA VAL A 50 7.60 1.74 13.11
C VAL A 50 6.43 1.94 12.16
N MET A 51 5.22 1.62 12.61
CA MET A 51 4.01 1.84 11.83
C MET A 51 3.74 3.33 11.70
N ILE A 52 3.57 3.79 10.46
CA ILE A 52 3.21 5.16 10.11
C ILE A 52 1.70 5.28 9.90
N GLY A 53 1.11 4.31 9.20
CA GLY A 53 -0.31 4.29 8.90
C GLY A 53 -0.79 2.90 8.51
N THR A 54 -2.06 2.63 8.78
CA THR A 54 -2.72 1.38 8.38
C THR A 54 -4.16 1.65 7.97
N ALA A 55 -4.64 0.94 6.97
CA ALA A 55 -6.05 0.85 6.64
C ALA A 55 -6.44 -0.56 6.26
N LEU A 56 -7.68 -0.89 6.59
CA LEU A 56 -8.37 -2.07 6.11
C LEU A 56 -9.46 -1.62 5.13
N GLN A 57 -9.45 -2.17 3.92
CA GLN A 57 -10.47 -1.91 2.91
C GLN A 57 -11.04 -3.22 2.39
N HIS A 58 -12.37 -3.35 2.47
CA HIS A 58 -13.10 -4.40 1.77
C HIS A 58 -13.30 -4.02 0.31
N PHE A 59 -13.01 -4.92 -0.62
CA PHE A 59 -13.31 -4.76 -2.03
C PHE A 59 -14.20 -5.88 -2.53
N ASP A 60 -15.22 -5.51 -3.31
CA ASP A 60 -16.00 -6.43 -4.13
C ASP A 60 -15.54 -6.34 -5.59
N PRO A 61 -15.54 -7.45 -6.36
CA PRO A 61 -15.24 -7.40 -7.78
C PRO A 61 -16.29 -6.58 -8.53
N ARG A 62 -15.88 -5.87 -9.58
CA ARG A 62 -16.83 -5.16 -10.45
C ARG A 62 -17.74 -6.18 -11.14
N PRO A 63 -19.02 -5.85 -11.41
CA PRO A 63 -19.94 -6.76 -12.11
C PRO A 63 -19.48 -7.16 -13.51
N VAL A 64 -18.68 -6.31 -14.17
CA VAL A 64 -18.15 -6.52 -15.53
C VAL A 64 -16.75 -5.90 -15.63
N GLY A 65 -15.84 -6.57 -16.33
CA GLY A 65 -14.52 -6.06 -16.71
C GLY A 65 -13.42 -6.31 -15.68
N PHE A 66 -12.20 -5.94 -16.05
CA PHE A 66 -10.99 -6.01 -15.21
C PHE A 66 -10.41 -4.62 -14.94
N ASP A 67 -11.24 -3.58 -14.98
CA ASP A 67 -10.81 -2.22 -14.68
C ASP A 67 -10.42 -2.10 -13.21
N ALA A 68 -9.29 -1.45 -12.97
CA ALA A 68 -8.84 -1.12 -11.63
C ALA A 68 -9.93 -0.32 -10.88
N GLN A 69 -10.09 -0.65 -9.61
CA GLN A 69 -10.88 0.13 -8.67
C GLN A 69 -9.94 1.14 -8.02
N ALA A 70 -10.33 2.42 -8.07
CA ALA A 70 -9.54 3.48 -7.47
C ALA A 70 -9.62 3.38 -5.94
N TYR A 71 -8.47 3.52 -5.28
CA TYR A 71 -8.41 3.60 -3.84
C TYR A 71 -7.35 4.58 -3.39
N GLU A 72 -7.76 5.49 -2.52
CA GLU A 72 -6.90 6.48 -1.91
C GLU A 72 -7.10 6.46 -0.40
N MET A 73 -5.99 6.60 0.30
CA MET A 73 -6.00 6.84 1.74
C MET A 73 -5.09 8.01 2.04
N ARG A 74 -5.60 8.93 2.86
CA ARG A 74 -4.81 9.98 3.49
C ARG A 74 -4.60 9.66 4.96
N PHE A 75 -3.40 9.90 5.47
CA PHE A 75 -3.12 9.78 6.89
C PHE A 75 -2.10 10.82 7.33
N THR A 76 -2.25 11.33 8.55
CA THR A 76 -1.28 12.22 9.17
C THR A 76 -0.19 11.38 9.83
N ALA A 77 1.07 11.69 9.54
CA ALA A 77 2.23 11.01 10.10
C ALA A 77 3.17 11.99 10.81
N PRO A 78 3.90 11.52 11.84
CA PRO A 78 4.98 12.29 12.44
C PRO A 78 6.15 12.45 11.47
N ALA A 79 7.03 13.42 11.76
CA ALA A 79 8.28 13.59 11.02
C ALA A 79 9.16 12.34 11.17
N ILE A 80 9.80 11.94 10.09
CA ILE A 80 10.76 10.85 10.05
C ILE A 80 12.13 11.49 9.87
N VAL A 81 12.96 11.38 10.91
CA VAL A 81 14.39 11.68 10.77
C VAL A 81 15.04 10.50 10.05
N ASP A 82 15.75 10.78 8.96
CA ASP A 82 16.46 9.78 8.21
C ASP A 82 17.70 9.30 8.95
N ALA A 83 17.96 8.01 8.82
CA ALA A 83 19.22 7.41 9.20
C ALA A 83 19.68 6.51 8.06
N ALA A 84 21.00 6.41 7.89
CA ALA A 84 21.59 5.61 6.83
C ALA A 84 21.08 4.15 6.91
N GLY A 85 20.42 3.71 5.84
CA GLY A 85 19.87 2.35 5.72
C GLY A 85 18.40 2.21 6.15
N ASP A 86 17.75 3.29 6.58
CA ASP A 86 16.31 3.25 6.85
C ASP A 86 15.51 3.07 5.55
N GLN A 87 14.45 2.26 5.63
CA GLN A 87 13.56 1.96 4.51
C GLN A 87 12.14 2.38 4.85
N LEU A 88 11.52 3.11 3.94
CA LEU A 88 10.07 3.24 3.89
C LEU A 88 9.50 1.99 3.21
N ILE A 89 8.51 1.36 3.83
CA ILE A 89 7.92 0.12 3.35
C ILE A 89 6.43 0.30 3.22
N PHE A 90 5.94 0.09 2.00
CA PHE A 90 4.54 -0.14 1.73
C PHE A 90 4.28 -1.64 1.76
N ARG A 91 3.47 -2.11 2.70
CA ARG A 91 3.07 -3.51 2.83
C ARG A 91 1.57 -3.65 2.58
N TYR A 92 1.16 -4.68 1.87
CA TYR A 92 -0.25 -5.00 1.72
C TYR A 92 -0.51 -6.51 1.77
N GLY A 93 -1.68 -6.90 2.27
CA GLY A 93 -2.07 -8.30 2.40
C GLY A 93 -3.57 -8.49 2.26
N GLY A 94 -3.98 -9.52 1.52
CA GLY A 94 -5.38 -9.90 1.35
C GLY A 94 -5.81 -11.00 2.32
N ALA A 95 -6.97 -10.82 2.94
CA ALA A 95 -7.63 -11.76 3.84
C ALA A 95 -9.09 -11.99 3.42
N ASN A 96 -9.75 -12.94 4.09
CA ASN A 96 -11.18 -13.25 3.92
C ASN A 96 -11.61 -13.53 2.47
N THR A 97 -10.71 -14.16 1.71
CA THR A 97 -10.94 -14.59 0.33
C THR A 97 -10.56 -16.05 0.16
N THR A 98 -11.09 -16.69 -0.88
CA THR A 98 -10.76 -18.08 -1.24
C THR A 98 -9.86 -18.16 -2.47
N ALA A 99 -9.65 -17.04 -3.18
CA ALA A 99 -8.82 -16.98 -4.37
C ALA A 99 -7.43 -16.40 -4.06
N PRO A 100 -6.35 -17.03 -4.56
CA PRO A 100 -5.07 -16.33 -4.69
C PRO A 100 -5.26 -15.16 -5.68
N MET A 101 -4.56 -14.05 -5.44
CA MET A 101 -4.64 -12.84 -6.29
C MET A 101 -6.05 -12.22 -6.36
N ALA A 102 -6.82 -12.28 -5.25
CA ALA A 102 -8.11 -11.60 -5.15
C ALA A 102 -8.00 -10.07 -5.30
N TYR A 103 -6.87 -9.52 -4.85
CA TYR A 103 -6.42 -8.16 -5.10
C TYR A 103 -5.12 -8.21 -5.91
N ILE A 104 -5.11 -7.52 -7.05
CA ILE A 104 -3.93 -7.34 -7.89
C ILE A 104 -3.64 -5.83 -7.91
N PRO A 105 -2.54 -5.35 -7.28
CA PRO A 105 -2.20 -3.94 -7.38
C PRO A 105 -2.00 -3.58 -8.85
N ASN A 106 -2.51 -2.43 -9.26
CA ASN A 106 -2.45 -2.03 -10.65
C ASN A 106 -0.99 -1.80 -11.09
N GLY A 107 -0.47 -2.71 -11.92
CA GLY A 107 0.89 -2.65 -12.45
C GLY A 107 0.99 -2.11 -13.88
N ASP A 108 -0.15 -1.94 -14.57
CA ASP A 108 -0.18 -1.75 -16.03
C ASP A 108 -0.04 -0.28 -16.49
N GLY A 109 0.42 0.61 -15.60
CA GLY A 109 0.70 2.00 -15.95
C GLY A 109 -0.47 2.70 -16.67
N ARG A 110 -0.17 3.47 -17.71
CA ARG A 110 -1.15 4.31 -18.43
C ARG A 110 -2.20 3.54 -19.26
N LEU A 111 -2.24 2.20 -19.18
CA LEU A 111 -2.99 1.34 -20.11
C LEU A 111 -4.12 0.51 -19.46
N ALA A 112 -4.38 0.66 -18.16
CA ALA A 112 -5.54 -0.01 -17.53
C ALA A 112 -6.21 0.88 -16.46
N ASN A 113 -6.81 2.01 -16.86
CA ASN A 113 -7.81 2.84 -16.14
C ASN A 113 -7.60 3.15 -14.63
N GLY A 114 -6.42 2.87 -14.07
CA GLY A 114 -6.04 3.12 -12.69
C GLY A 114 -4.59 3.60 -12.63
N ARG A 115 -4.19 4.06 -11.45
CA ARG A 115 -2.84 4.57 -11.17
C ARG A 115 -1.95 3.43 -10.68
N ILE A 116 -0.66 3.53 -10.98
CA ILE A 116 0.35 2.68 -10.34
C ILE A 116 0.36 3.03 -8.85
N PRO A 117 0.46 2.07 -7.92
CA PRO A 117 0.59 2.39 -6.51
C PRO A 117 1.75 3.36 -6.26
N PHE A 118 1.47 4.47 -5.58
CA PHE A 118 2.48 5.42 -5.15
C PHE A 118 2.09 6.07 -3.82
N ILE A 119 3.09 6.67 -3.18
CA ILE A 119 2.92 7.40 -1.93
C ILE A 119 3.46 8.81 -2.16
N ASP A 120 2.62 9.81 -1.98
CA ASP A 120 3.07 11.20 -1.88
C ASP A 120 3.40 11.52 -0.42
N LEU A 121 4.63 12.02 -0.25
CA LEU A 121 5.16 12.47 1.04
C LEU A 121 4.80 13.95 1.26
N PRO A 122 4.66 14.39 2.51
CA PRO A 122 4.54 15.81 2.82
C PRO A 122 5.82 16.56 2.42
N GLU A 123 5.63 17.78 1.90
CA GLU A 123 6.71 18.73 1.58
C GLU A 123 7.23 19.49 2.81
#